data_AF-A0AAE3SP31-F1
#
_entry.id   AF-A0AAE3SP31-F1
#
_cell.length_a   1.000
_cell.length_b   1.000
_cell.length_c   1.000
_cell.angle_alpha   90.00
_cell.angle_beta   90.00
_cell.angle_gamma   90.00
#
_symmetry.space_group_name_H-M   'P 1'
#
loop_
_entity.id
_entity.type
_entity.pdbx_description
1 polymer ?
#
loop_
_entity_poly.entity_id
_entity_poly.type
_entity_poly.pdbx_seq_one_letter_code
_entity_poly.pdbx_strand_id
1 'polypeptide(L)'
;MEQHTNNDKQYPEGHFVGMWMGIGIAIFTGLGVALSAALQNFAFIGVGPAIGVGFGLPIGQAIENKYKAQGRIRPLTESEKQSRKNFLIGGLLLFLAGVVVFAWMYFRK
;
A
#
# COMPACT_ATOMS: atom_id res chain seq x y z
N MET A 1 -41.30 -17.68 2.63
CA MET A 1 -39.86 -17.84 2.91
C MET A 1 -39.27 -16.44 2.85
N GLU A 2 -39.11 -15.81 4.01
CA GLU A 2 -38.66 -14.43 4.15
C GLU A 2 -37.27 -14.25 3.54
N GLN A 3 -37.15 -13.25 2.68
CA GLN A 3 -35.88 -12.78 2.15
C GLN A 3 -35.10 -12.17 3.31
N HIS A 4 -34.07 -12.88 3.78
CA HIS A 4 -33.08 -12.31 4.69
C HIS A 4 -32.35 -11.17 3.95
N THR A 5 -32.73 -9.94 4.25
CA THR A 5 -32.06 -8.71 3.84
C THR A 5 -30.69 -8.63 4.53
N ASN A 6 -29.70 -9.39 4.04
CA ASN A 6 -28.32 -9.09 4.36
C ASN A 6 -27.88 -7.98 3.41
N ASN A 7 -27.66 -6.79 3.95
CA ASN A 7 -26.86 -5.74 3.30
C ASN A 7 -25.41 -6.25 3.21
N ASP A 8 -25.16 -7.31 2.44
CA ASP A 8 -23.83 -7.92 2.30
C ASP A 8 -22.93 -6.95 1.53
N LYS A 9 -22.26 -6.07 2.29
CA LYS A 9 -21.25 -5.15 1.78
C LYS A 9 -20.16 -5.97 1.09
N GLN A 10 -20.03 -5.79 -0.22
CA GLN A 10 -18.93 -6.35 -1.00
C GLN A 10 -17.76 -5.36 -1.02
N TYR A 11 -16.55 -5.87 -0.78
CA TYR A 11 -15.32 -5.10 -0.78
C TYR A 11 -14.57 -5.30 -2.10
N PRO A 12 -13.94 -4.25 -2.67
CA PRO A 12 -13.09 -4.41 -3.83
C PRO A 12 -11.88 -5.28 -3.51
N GLU A 13 -11.39 -6.02 -4.50
CA GLU A 13 -10.16 -6.79 -4.42
C GLU A 13 -8.97 -5.90 -3.96
N GLY A 14 -8.16 -6.42 -3.03
CA GLY A 14 -7.05 -5.70 -2.43
C GLY A 14 -7.43 -4.73 -1.31
N HIS A 15 -8.71 -4.60 -0.93
CA HIS A 15 -9.13 -3.69 0.14
C HIS A 15 -8.46 -4.03 1.49
N PHE A 16 -8.53 -5.30 1.90
CA PHE A 16 -7.98 -5.71 3.19
C PHE A 16 -6.46 -5.81 3.15
N VAL A 17 -5.92 -6.26 2.02
CA VAL A 17 -4.47 -6.25 1.79
C VAL A 17 -3.89 -4.84 1.94
N GLY A 18 -4.46 -3.86 1.23
CA GLY A 18 -4.02 -2.48 1.30
C GLY A 18 -4.17 -1.86 2.69
N MET A 19 -5.28 -2.16 3.39
CA MET A 19 -5.51 -1.66 4.75
C MET A 19 -4.46 -2.19 5.74
N TRP A 20 -4.21 -3.50 5.77
CA TRP A 20 -3.25 -4.10 6.69
C TRP A 20 -1.80 -3.78 6.35
N MET A 21 -1.47 -3.63 5.07
CA MET A 21 -0.19 -3.06 4.65
C MET A 21 -0.03 -1.62 5.17
N GLY A 22 -1.04 -0.77 5.02
CA GLY A 22 -0.99 0.62 5.50
C GLY A 22 -0.80 0.71 7.01
N ILE A 23 -1.56 -0.08 7.78
CA ILE A 23 -1.42 -0.17 9.24
C ILE A 23 -0.02 -0.64 9.62
N GLY A 24 0.47 -1.72 8.99
CA GLY A 24 1.82 -2.25 9.23
C GLY A 24 2.89 -1.18 8.96
N ILE A 25 2.85 -0.54 7.79
CA ILE A 25 3.77 0.54 7.45
C ILE A 25 3.70 1.64 8.52
N ALA A 26 2.52 2.12 8.91
CA ALA A 26 2.39 3.21 9.87
C ALA A 26 3.03 2.89 11.23
N ILE A 27 2.69 1.72 11.80
CA ILE A 27 3.21 1.28 13.10
C ILE A 27 4.73 1.14 13.05
N PHE A 28 5.25 0.38 12.08
CA PHE A 28 6.68 0.09 12.00
C PHE A 28 7.50 1.29 11.51
N THR A 29 6.94 2.20 10.73
CA THR A 29 7.60 3.47 10.39
C THR A 29 7.84 4.31 11.63
N GLY A 30 6.87 4.40 12.54
CA GLY A 30 7.06 5.08 13.83
C GLY A 30 8.24 4.49 14.62
N LEU A 31 8.34 3.16 14.65
CA LEU A 31 9.48 2.46 15.27
C LEU A 31 10.80 2.70 14.53
N GLY A 32 10.79 2.68 13.19
CA GLY A 32 11.97 2.92 12.36
C GLY A 32 12.53 4.33 12.54
N VAL A 33 11.66 5.33 12.67
CA VAL A 33 12.06 6.71 12.99
C VAL A 33 12.66 6.80 14.40
N ALA A 34 12.04 6.18 15.40
CA ALA A 34 12.57 6.15 16.77
C ALA A 34 13.94 5.45 16.82
N LEU A 35 14.10 4.33 16.12
CA LEU A 35 15.36 3.59 16.01
C LEU A 35 16.43 4.41 15.30
N SER A 36 16.07 5.10 14.21
CA SER A 36 16.96 5.98 13.47
C SER A 36 17.48 7.13 14.35
N ALA A 37 16.59 7.74 15.14
CA ALA A 37 16.96 8.79 16.09
C ALA A 37 17.89 8.26 17.21
N ALA A 38 17.60 7.07 17.74
CA ALA A 38 18.42 6.44 18.76
C ALA A 38 19.84 6.08 18.27
N LEU A 39 19.96 5.61 17.02
CA LEU A 39 21.23 5.21 16.42
C LEU A 39 21.94 6.34 15.67
N GLN A 40 21.37 7.55 15.63
CA GLN A 40 21.87 8.70 14.87
C GLN A 40 22.19 8.37 13.41
N ASN A 41 21.39 7.47 12.81
CA ASN A 41 21.60 6.99 11.45
C ASN A 41 20.28 6.96 10.68
N PHE A 42 20.16 7.88 9.72
CA PHE A 42 18.96 8.04 8.88
C PHE A 42 18.69 6.85 7.95
N ALA A 43 19.67 5.98 7.72
CA ALA A 43 19.47 4.76 6.93
C ALA A 43 18.40 3.84 7.54
N PHE A 44 18.20 3.88 8.86
CA PHE A 44 17.23 3.02 9.54
C PHE A 44 15.76 3.47 9.38
N ILE A 45 15.50 4.69 8.88
CA ILE A 45 14.12 5.14 8.62
C ILE A 45 13.40 4.19 7.65
N GLY A 46 14.12 3.68 6.64
CA GLY A 46 13.55 2.78 5.63
C GLY A 46 13.21 1.38 6.14
N VAL A 47 13.78 0.96 7.28
CA VAL A 47 13.56 -0.38 7.84
C VAL A 47 12.13 -0.54 8.35
N GLY A 48 11.56 0.51 8.94
CA GLY A 48 10.20 0.51 9.45
C GLY A 48 9.14 0.16 8.40
N PRO A 49 9.01 0.94 7.31
CA PRO A 49 8.11 0.62 6.21
C PRO A 49 8.31 -0.79 5.65
N ALA A 50 9.56 -1.24 5.47
CA ALA A 50 9.88 -2.55 4.93
C ALA A 50 9.35 -3.69 5.82
N ILE A 51 9.59 -3.62 7.13
CA ILE A 51 9.04 -4.57 8.11
C ILE A 51 7.51 -4.50 8.12
N GLY A 52 6.95 -3.28 8.08
CA GLY A 52 5.51 -3.05 8.05
C GLY A 52 4.82 -3.72 6.87
N VAL A 53 5.41 -3.67 5.67
CA VAL A 53 4.93 -4.44 4.52
C VAL A 53 5.07 -5.95 4.74
N GLY A 54 6.21 -6.39 5.27
CA GLY A 54 6.49 -7.80 5.55
C GLY A 54 5.43 -8.47 6.43
N PHE A 55 4.90 -7.75 7.43
CA PHE A 55 3.80 -8.23 8.27
C PHE A 55 2.41 -7.93 7.71
N GLY A 56 2.20 -6.73 7.16
CA GLY A 56 0.89 -6.27 6.72
C GLY A 56 0.35 -7.07 5.53
N LEU A 57 1.20 -7.47 4.60
CA LEU A 57 0.83 -8.24 3.42
C LEU A 57 0.23 -9.62 3.76
N PRO A 58 0.91 -10.52 4.50
CA PRO A 58 0.36 -11.85 4.81
C PRO A 58 -0.90 -11.78 5.67
N ILE A 59 -0.97 -10.85 6.63
CA ILE A 59 -2.17 -10.66 7.47
C ILE A 59 -3.35 -10.20 6.60
N GLY A 60 -3.11 -9.21 5.75
CA GLY A 60 -4.11 -8.70 4.82
C GLY A 60 -4.61 -9.78 3.86
N GLN A 61 -3.72 -10.59 3.30
CA GLN A 61 -4.06 -11.72 2.43
C GLN A 61 -4.88 -12.79 3.15
N ALA A 62 -4.51 -13.14 4.38
CA ALA A 62 -5.25 -14.12 5.17
C ALA A 62 -6.69 -13.66 5.43
N ILE A 63 -6.89 -12.36 5.70
CA ILE A 63 -8.21 -11.78 5.90
C ILE A 63 -8.98 -11.71 4.58
N GLU A 64 -8.35 -11.22 3.51
CA GLU A 64 -8.99 -11.13 2.20
C GLU A 64 -9.46 -12.49 1.68
N ASN A 65 -8.66 -13.55 1.88
CA ASN A 65 -9.03 -14.92 1.53
C ASN A 65 -10.26 -15.41 2.30
N LYS A 66 -10.42 -15.05 3.59
CA LYS A 66 -11.61 -15.38 4.37
C LYS A 66 -12.87 -14.69 3.80
N TYR A 67 -12.78 -13.41 3.45
CA TYR A 67 -13.91 -12.69 2.85
C TYR A 67 -14.20 -13.16 1.41
N LYS A 68 -13.17 -13.57 0.67
CA LYS A 68 -13.31 -14.16 -0.66
C LYS A 68 -14.08 -15.47 -0.59
N ALA A 69 -13.77 -16.34 0.37
CA ALA A 69 -14.51 -17.58 0.62
C ALA A 69 -15.97 -17.35 1.00
N GLN A 70 -16.30 -16.19 1.57
CA GLN A 70 -17.67 -15.77 1.92
C GLN A 70 -18.41 -15.10 0.75
N GLY A 71 -17.79 -14.95 -0.43
CA GLY A 71 -18.42 -14.24 -1.57
C GLY A 71 -18.51 -12.71 -1.37
N ARG A 72 -17.75 -12.15 -0.44
CA ARG A 72 -17.77 -10.72 -0.08
C ARG A 72 -16.70 -9.89 -0.77
N ILE A 73 -15.92 -10.47 -1.68
CA ILE A 73 -14.91 -9.78 -2.49
C ILE A 73 -15.43 -9.67 -3.92
N ARG A 74 -15.51 -8.44 -4.44
CA ARG A 74 -15.84 -8.16 -5.84
C ARG A 74 -14.57 -7.84 -6.64
N PRO A 75 -14.52 -8.17 -7.94
CA PRO A 75 -13.45 -7.70 -8.82
C PRO A 75 -13.47 -6.17 -8.93
N LEU A 76 -12.32 -5.61 -9.30
CA LEU A 76 -12.19 -4.19 -9.61
C LEU A 76 -12.99 -3.84 -10.85
N THR A 77 -13.64 -2.67 -10.85
CA THR A 77 -14.32 -2.15 -12.05
C THR A 77 -13.29 -1.64 -13.06
N GLU A 78 -13.70 -1.52 -14.32
CA GLU A 78 -12.84 -0.94 -15.37
C GLU A 78 -12.42 0.51 -15.04
N SER A 79 -13.27 1.28 -14.36
CA SER A 79 -12.93 2.64 -13.91
C SER A 79 -11.89 2.65 -12.78
N GLU A 80 -11.97 1.73 -11.82
CA GLU A 80 -10.96 1.56 -10.76
C GLU A 80 -9.62 1.12 -11.36
N LYS A 81 -9.65 0.17 -12.31
CA LYS A 81 -8.47 -0.32 -13.03
C LYS A 81 -7.81 0.77 -13.89
N GLN A 82 -8.62 1.56 -14.58
CA GLN A 82 -8.15 2.70 -15.37
C GLN A 82 -7.56 3.79 -14.47
N SER A 83 -8.18 4.08 -13.33
CA SER A 83 -7.65 5.04 -12.35
C SER A 83 -6.30 4.57 -11.81
N ARG A 84 -6.19 3.29 -11.44
CA ARG A 84 -4.93 2.69 -11.00
C ARG A 84 -3.85 2.81 -12.07
N LYS A 85 -4.17 2.52 -13.33
CA LYS A 85 -3.24 2.68 -14.46
C LYS A 85 -2.78 4.12 -14.64
N ASN A 86 -3.70 5.08 -14.58
CA ASN A 86 -3.39 6.51 -14.68
C ASN A 86 -2.47 6.97 -13.54
N PHE A 87 -2.74 6.52 -12.30
CA PHE A 87 -1.86 6.78 -11.14
C PHE A 87 -0.46 6.19 -11.33
N LEU A 88 -0.35 4.96 -11.84
CA LEU A 88 0.95 4.33 -12.09
C LEU A 88 1.74 5.09 -13.15
N ILE A 89 1.10 5.46 -14.27
CA ILE A 89 1.76 6.23 -15.35
C ILE A 89 2.16 7.62 -14.85
N GLY A 90 1.25 8.33 -14.16
CA GLY A 90 1.55 9.64 -13.58
C GLY A 90 2.69 9.58 -12.56
N GLY A 91 2.69 8.59 -11.69
CA GLY A 91 3.77 8.35 -10.73
C GLY A 91 5.11 8.04 -11.40
N LEU A 92 5.11 7.22 -12.45
CA LEU A 92 6.32 6.90 -13.22
C LEU A 92 6.88 8.14 -13.93
N LEU A 93 6.02 8.95 -14.56
CA LEU A 93 6.43 10.19 -15.22
C LEU A 93 7.02 11.18 -14.21
N LEU A 94 6.39 11.35 -13.06
CA LEU A 94 6.90 12.20 -11.98
C LEU A 94 8.26 11.72 -11.48
N PHE A 95 8.43 10.41 -11.28
CA PHE A 95 9.69 9.81 -10.87
C PHE A 95 10.80 10.06 -11.90
N LEU A 96 10.54 9.81 -13.18
CA LEU A 96 11.51 10.05 -14.25
C LEU A 96 11.89 11.53 -14.36
N ALA A 97 10.93 12.45 -14.25
CA ALA A 97 11.20 13.88 -14.22
C ALA A 97 12.12 14.26 -13.05
N GLY A 98 11.87 13.69 -11.86
CA GLY A 98 12.73 13.87 -10.68
C GLY A 98 14.16 13.38 -10.90
N VAL A 99 14.35 12.22 -11.53
CA VAL A 99 15.67 11.67 -11.88
C VAL A 99 16.40 12.58 -12.88
N VAL A 100 15.71 13.08 -13.90
CA VAL A 100 16.29 13.99 -14.90
C VAL A 100 16.73 15.30 -14.25
N VAL A 101 15.90 15.91 -13.39
CA VAL A 101 16.25 17.12 -12.64
C VAL A 101 17.45 16.87 -11.72
N PHE A 102 17.47 15.74 -11.02
CA PHE A 102 18.59 15.36 -10.14
C PHE A 102 19.90 15.18 -10.92
N ALA A 103 19.85 14.49 -12.06
CA ALA A 103 21.01 14.32 -12.94
C ALA A 103 21.50 15.66 -13.49
N TRP A 104 20.59 16.51 -13.96
CA TRP A 104 20.93 17.86 -14.43
C TRP A 104 21.58 18.71 -13.33
N MET A 105 21.05 18.65 -12.11
CA MET A 105 21.63 19.34 -10.95
C MET A 105 23.03 18.81 -10.60
N TYR A 106 23.27 17.50 -10.74
CA TYR A 106 24.57 16.89 -10.47
C TYR A 106 25.61 17.24 -11.54
N PHE A 107 25.26 17.22 -12.83
CA PHE A 107 26.18 17.57 -13.93
C PHE A 107 26.44 19.07 -14.07
N ARG A 108 25.59 19.93 -13.50
CA ARG A 108 25.78 21.38 -13.47
C ARG A 108 26.63 21.84 -12.27
N LYS A 109 26.99 20.93 -11.36
CA LYS A 109 27.86 21.19 -10.21
C LYS A 109 29.31 20.85 -10.56
#